data_AF-A0ABD1DR10-F1
#
_entry.id   AF-A0ABD1DR10-F1
#
_cell.length_a   1.000
_cell.length_b   1.000
_cell.length_c   1.000
_cell.angle_alpha   90.00
_cell.angle_beta   90.00
_cell.angle_gamma   90.00
#
_symmetry.space_group_name_H-M   'P 1'
#
loop_
_entity.id
_entity.type
_entity.pdbx_description
1 polymer ?
#
loop_
_entity_poly.entity_id
_entity_poly.type
_entity_poly.pdbx_seq_one_letter_code
_entity_poly.pdbx_strand_id
1 'polypeptide(L)'
;VRLVRDEAGGVHIRDCQEYRRAEARRRRSWRCHQSLVLLWPERNGVRGNTEIQRLFEMSMSAIRQEIEANHAPLKGDVTVLEILLNKIPTFRELSIMHMEALQKFKLDHPHHVFPALYKELFSIDSQQDLMT
;
A
#
# COMPACT_ATOMS: atom_id res chain seq x y z
N VAL A 1 16.19 12.31 22.20
CA VAL A 1 17.63 11.95 22.19
C VAL A 1 17.73 10.45 22.43
N ARG A 2 18.33 9.69 21.50
CA ARG A 2 18.51 8.23 21.68
C ARG A 2 20.00 7.96 21.74
N LEU A 3 20.46 7.54 22.91
CA LEU A 3 21.86 7.19 23.15
C LEU A 3 22.10 5.78 22.62
N VAL A 4 23.19 5.57 21.88
CA VAL A 4 23.57 4.25 21.36
C VAL A 4 24.95 3.92 21.91
N ARG A 5 25.10 2.70 22.44
CA ARG A 5 26.39 2.16 22.87
C ARG A 5 27.13 1.58 21.67
N ASP A 6 28.38 1.97 21.53
CA ASP A 6 29.36 1.34 20.65
C ASP A 6 29.82 -0.01 21.25
N GLU A 7 30.45 -0.86 20.45
CA GLU A 7 31.03 -2.14 20.85
C GLU A 7 32.16 -1.99 21.89
N ALA A 8 32.80 -0.81 21.94
CA ALA A 8 33.73 -0.43 23.00
C ALA A 8 33.05 0.08 24.29
N GLY A 9 31.71 0.07 24.37
CA GLY A 9 30.94 0.56 25.52
C GLY A 9 30.77 2.09 25.57
N GLY A 10 31.30 2.82 24.58
CA GLY A 10 31.17 4.27 24.46
C GLY A 10 29.73 4.67 24.11
N VAL A 11 29.16 5.62 24.86
CA VAL A 11 27.82 6.15 24.58
C VAL A 11 27.95 7.36 23.67
N HIS A 12 27.55 7.22 22.40
CA HIS A 12 27.52 8.34 21.46
C HIS A 12 26.09 8.80 21.18
N ILE A 13 25.93 10.12 21.03
CA ILE A 13 24.71 10.72 20.52
C ILE A 13 24.67 10.41 19.03
N ARG A 14 23.75 9.53 18.58
CA ARG A 14 23.45 9.45 17.15
C ARG A 14 22.93 10.81 16.71
N ASP A 15 23.54 11.35 15.66
CA ASP A 15 23.25 12.70 15.20
C ASP A 15 21.75 12.84 14.93
N CYS A 16 21.11 13.74 15.67
CA CYS A 16 19.66 13.89 15.65
C CYS A 16 19.16 14.35 14.27
N GLN A 17 20.04 14.92 13.44
CA GLN A 17 19.77 15.19 12.02
C GLN A 17 19.70 13.90 11.19
N GLU A 18 20.60 12.96 11.41
CA GLU A 18 20.70 11.73 10.63
C GLU A 18 19.49 10.81 10.89
N TYR A 19 19.04 10.72 12.15
CA TYR A 19 17.81 10.01 12.50
C TYR A 19 16.57 10.63 11.82
N ARG A 20 16.45 11.97 11.83
CA ARG A 20 15.35 12.67 11.14
C ARG A 20 15.38 12.46 9.63
N ARG A 21 16.57 12.46 9.01
CA ARG A 21 16.75 12.14 7.59
C ARG A 21 16.35 10.69 7.30
N ALA A 22 16.71 9.74 8.16
CA ALA A 22 16.35 8.33 8.01
C ALA A 22 14.83 8.11 8.14
N GLU A 23 14.15 8.76 9.09
CA GLU A 23 12.68 8.72 9.17
C GLU A 23 11.99 9.36 7.97
N ALA A 24 12.47 10.51 7.50
CA ALA A 24 11.92 11.17 6.33
C ALA A 24 12.02 10.28 5.09
N ARG A 25 13.13 9.55 4.93
CA ARG A 25 13.33 8.56 3.87
C ARG A 25 12.33 7.40 3.97
N ARG A 26 12.16 6.80 5.15
CA ARG A 26 11.14 5.75 5.35
C ARG A 26 9.71 6.22 5.03
N ARG A 27 9.35 7.44 5.45
CA ARG A 27 8.02 8.01 5.15
C ARG A 27 7.83 8.24 3.65
N ARG A 28 8.89 8.60 2.93
CA ARG A 28 8.85 8.79 1.48
C ARG A 28 8.66 7.46 0.75
N SER A 29 9.44 6.43 1.09
CA SER A 29 9.28 5.08 0.53
C SER A 29 7.87 4.50 0.80
N TRP A 30 7.32 4.72 2.01
CA TRP A 30 5.95 4.32 2.33
C TRP A 30 4.90 5.00 1.46
N ARG A 31 4.98 6.33 1.31
CA ARG A 31 4.03 7.10 0.49
C ARG A 31 4.05 6.64 -0.95
N CYS A 32 5.23 6.43 -1.52
CA CYS A 32 5.34 6.01 -2.90
C CYS A 32 4.82 4.57 -3.08
N HIS A 33 5.05 3.66 -2.12
CA HIS A 33 4.43 2.33 -2.13
C HIS A 33 2.88 2.40 -2.09
N GLN A 34 2.31 3.23 -1.22
CA GLN A 34 0.86 3.46 -1.19
C GLN A 34 0.33 3.99 -2.54
N SER A 35 1.05 4.90 -3.18
CA SER A 35 0.70 5.38 -4.52
C SER A 35 0.73 4.27 -5.58
N LEU A 36 1.67 3.33 -5.53
CA LEU A 36 1.71 2.20 -6.47
C LEU A 36 0.49 1.29 -6.35
N VAL A 37 0.06 0.99 -5.13
CA VAL A 37 -1.14 0.17 -4.88
C VAL A 37 -2.39 0.88 -5.42
N LEU A 38 -2.44 2.21 -5.31
CA LEU A 38 -3.54 3.02 -5.84
C LEU A 38 -3.53 3.10 -7.37
N LEU A 39 -2.35 3.23 -7.98
CA LEU A 39 -2.17 3.37 -9.43
C LEU A 39 -2.12 2.03 -10.18
N TRP A 40 -2.42 0.91 -9.51
CA TRP A 40 -2.35 -0.41 -10.13
C TRP A 40 -3.20 -0.48 -11.41
N PRO A 41 -2.60 -0.80 -12.57
CA PRO A 41 -3.26 -0.65 -13.87
C PRO A 41 -4.31 -1.74 -14.17
N GLU A 42 -4.25 -2.91 -13.52
CA GLU A 42 -5.25 -3.97 -13.72
C GLU A 42 -6.51 -3.81 -12.87
N ARG A 43 -7.10 -2.60 -12.88
CA ARG A 43 -8.43 -2.38 -12.30
C ARG A 43 -9.49 -2.60 -13.37
N ASN A 44 -10.28 -3.67 -13.24
CA ASN A 44 -11.44 -3.89 -14.10
C ASN A 44 -12.39 -2.69 -14.01
N GLY A 45 -12.68 -2.04 -15.14
CA GLY A 45 -13.64 -0.92 -15.23
C GLY A 45 -13.03 0.48 -15.35
N VAL A 46 -11.71 0.64 -15.37
CA VAL A 46 -11.08 1.97 -15.49
C VAL A 46 -10.86 2.36 -16.97
N ARG A 47 -11.43 3.49 -17.39
CA ARG A 47 -11.14 4.11 -18.70
C ARG A 47 -9.92 5.03 -18.56
N GLY A 48 -8.99 5.00 -19.52
CA GLY A 48 -7.72 5.75 -19.45
C GLY A 48 -6.49 4.90 -19.10
N ASN A 49 -6.50 3.60 -19.45
CA ASN A 49 -5.43 2.65 -19.12
C ASN A 49 -4.02 3.13 -19.50
N THR A 50 -3.84 3.84 -20.60
CA THR A 50 -2.52 4.28 -21.07
C THR A 50 -1.89 5.36 -20.20
N GLU A 51 -2.67 6.31 -19.69
CA GLU A 51 -2.16 7.40 -18.83
C GLU A 51 -1.88 6.90 -17.40
N ILE A 52 -2.78 6.05 -16.88
CA ILE A 52 -2.60 5.39 -15.57
C ILE A 52 -1.37 4.48 -15.62
N GLN A 53 -1.17 3.74 -16.71
CA GLN A 53 0.00 2.90 -16.89
C GLN A 53 1.30 3.72 -16.96
N ARG A 54 1.30 4.86 -17.65
CA ARG A 54 2.46 5.78 -17.64
C ARG A 54 2.75 6.33 -16.25
N LEU A 55 1.73 6.78 -15.52
CA LEU A 55 1.89 7.27 -14.14
C LEU A 55 2.40 6.16 -13.20
N PHE A 56 1.92 4.93 -13.39
CA PHE A 56 2.39 3.76 -12.68
C PHE A 56 3.87 3.47 -12.97
N GLU A 57 4.28 3.47 -14.24
CA GLU A 57 5.67 3.26 -14.66
C GLU A 57 6.62 4.35 -14.12
N MET A 58 6.20 5.63 -14.19
CA MET A 58 6.95 6.74 -13.61
C MET A 58 7.09 6.60 -12.10
N SER A 59 6.01 6.23 -11.41
CA SER A 59 6.01 6.00 -9.97
C SER A 59 6.88 4.80 -9.58
N MET A 60 6.85 3.73 -10.37
CA MET A 60 7.66 2.52 -10.18
C MET A 60 9.16 2.83 -10.35
N SER A 61 9.51 3.63 -11.36
CA SER A 61 10.89 4.09 -11.58
C SER A 61 11.39 4.93 -10.39
N ALA A 62 10.58 5.88 -9.92
CA ALA A 62 10.92 6.72 -8.77
C ALA A 62 11.12 5.90 -7.49
N ILE A 63 10.32 4.86 -7.27
CA ILE A 63 10.42 3.99 -6.09
C ILE A 63 11.64 3.07 -6.15
N ARG A 64 11.95 2.52 -7.33
CA ARG A 64 13.17 1.74 -7.54
C ARG A 64 14.39 2.55 -7.13
N GLN A 65 14.50 3.78 -7.64
CA GLN A 65 15.60 4.69 -7.31
C GLN A 65 15.64 5.03 -5.81
N GLU A 66 14.49 5.33 -5.20
CA GLU A 66 14.44 5.66 -3.77
C GLU A 66 14.80 4.45 -2.88
N ILE A 67 14.44 3.23 -3.27
CA ILE A 67 14.77 2.01 -2.52
C ILE A 67 16.24 1.63 -2.72
N GLU A 68 16.74 1.66 -3.94
CA GLU A 68 18.14 1.38 -4.26
C GLU A 68 19.10 2.36 -3.57
N ALA A 69 18.71 3.64 -3.46
CA ALA A 69 19.51 4.65 -2.77
C ALA A 69 19.47 4.56 -1.23
N ASN A 70 18.47 3.90 -0.63
CA ASN A 70 18.21 4.01 0.82
C ASN A 70 18.07 2.67 1.56
N HIS A 71 17.96 1.55 0.86
CA HIS A 71 17.78 0.23 1.46
C HIS A 71 18.82 -0.73 0.91
N ALA A 72 19.63 -1.28 1.81
CA ALA A 72 20.44 -2.45 1.48
C ALA A 72 19.51 -3.65 1.19
N PRO A 73 19.92 -4.57 0.31
CA PRO A 73 19.18 -5.81 0.08
C PRO A 73 18.93 -6.54 1.41
N LEU A 74 17.72 -7.04 1.61
CA LEU A 74 17.33 -7.66 2.89
C LEU A 74 17.98 -9.03 3.06
N LYS A 75 18.11 -9.80 1.96
CA LYS A 75 18.77 -11.11 1.92
C LYS A 75 19.09 -11.51 0.47
N GLY A 76 20.38 -11.59 0.12
CA GLY A 76 20.79 -11.86 -1.27
C GLY A 76 20.34 -10.73 -2.22
N ASP A 77 19.85 -11.08 -3.41
CA ASP A 77 19.35 -10.11 -4.40
C ASP A 77 17.92 -9.62 -4.12
N VAL A 78 17.26 -10.12 -3.07
CA VAL A 78 15.86 -9.77 -2.76
C VAL A 78 15.79 -8.36 -2.21
N THR A 79 15.17 -7.47 -2.99
CA THR A 79 15.01 -6.06 -2.61
C THR A 79 13.74 -5.84 -1.77
N VAL A 80 13.73 -4.79 -0.96
CA VAL A 80 12.51 -4.33 -0.24
C VAL A 80 11.35 -4.12 -1.22
N LEU A 81 11.66 -3.64 -2.43
CA LEU A 81 10.67 -3.41 -3.48
C LEU A 81 9.98 -4.71 -3.92
N GLU A 82 10.74 -5.77 -4.19
CA GLU A 82 10.17 -7.05 -4.61
C GLU A 82 9.25 -7.65 -3.55
N ILE A 83 9.63 -7.56 -2.27
CA ILE A 83 8.76 -8.00 -1.18
C ILE A 83 7.46 -7.20 -1.18
N LEU A 84 7.54 -5.88 -1.32
CA LEU A 84 6.37 -5.01 -1.35
C LEU A 84 5.46 -5.28 -2.56
N LEU A 85 6.03 -5.52 -3.74
CA LEU A 85 5.28 -5.88 -4.94
C LEU A 85 4.63 -7.27 -4.80
N ASN A 86 5.33 -8.23 -4.20
CA ASN A 86 4.80 -9.56 -3.93
C ASN A 86 3.65 -9.56 -2.91
N LYS A 87 3.43 -8.47 -2.15
CA LYS A 87 2.26 -8.31 -1.27
C LYS A 87 1.02 -7.80 -2.00
N ILE A 88 1.15 -7.25 -3.21
CA ILE A 88 0.02 -6.73 -3.98
C ILE A 88 -1.05 -7.81 -4.26
N PRO A 89 -0.69 -9.04 -4.69
CA PRO A 89 -1.67 -10.13 -4.83
C PRO A 89 -2.42 -10.45 -3.54
N THR A 90 -1.74 -10.44 -2.39
CA THR A 90 -2.37 -10.67 -1.08
C THR A 90 -3.43 -9.62 -0.74
N PHE A 91 -3.19 -8.35 -1.07
CA PHE A 91 -4.20 -7.30 -0.89
C PHE A 91 -5.42 -7.50 -1.80
N ARG A 92 -5.23 -8.05 -3.01
CA ARG A 92 -6.32 -8.41 -3.90
C ARG A 92 -7.18 -9.52 -3.32
N GLU A 93 -6.56 -10.58 -2.80
CA GLU A 93 -7.27 -11.69 -2.13
C GLU A 93 -8.05 -11.19 -0.91
N LEU A 94 -7.44 -10.34 -0.08
CA LEU A 94 -8.12 -9.73 1.07
C LEU A 94 -9.34 -8.89 0.65
N SER A 95 -9.23 -8.15 -0.44
CA SER A 95 -10.35 -7.39 -0.99
C SER A 95 -11.50 -8.30 -1.43
N ILE A 96 -11.19 -9.41 -2.11
CA ILE A 96 -12.20 -10.40 -2.52
C ILE A 96 -12.88 -11.03 -1.30
N MET A 97 -12.11 -11.50 -0.32
CA MET A 97 -12.65 -12.07 0.92
C MET A 97 -13.52 -11.07 1.68
N HIS A 98 -13.13 -9.78 1.71
CA HIS A 98 -13.95 -8.72 2.30
C HIS A 98 -15.29 -8.58 1.58
N MET A 99 -15.29 -8.58 0.24
CA MET A 99 -16.53 -8.49 -0.55
C MET A 99 -17.45 -9.69 -0.32
N GLU A 100 -16.90 -10.91 -0.25
CA GLU A 100 -17.68 -12.12 0.05
C GLU A 100 -18.27 -12.08 1.47
N ALA A 101 -17.49 -11.65 2.46
CA ALA A 101 -17.97 -11.50 3.83
C ALA A 101 -19.05 -10.42 3.93
N LEU A 102 -18.89 -9.31 3.20
CA LEU A 102 -19.85 -8.22 3.15
C LEU A 102 -21.18 -8.66 2.52
N GLN A 103 -21.13 -9.45 1.44
CA GLN A 103 -22.34 -10.03 0.82
C GLN A 103 -23.08 -10.95 1.79
N LYS A 104 -22.38 -11.84 2.50
CA LYS A 104 -22.97 -12.71 3.52
C LYS A 104 -23.60 -11.89 4.65
N PHE A 105 -22.88 -10.90 5.16
CA PHE A 105 -23.39 -10.03 6.22
C PHE A 105 -24.67 -9.30 5.82
N LYS A 106 -24.79 -8.85 4.56
CA LYS A 106 -26.02 -8.20 4.06
C LYS A 106 -27.20 -9.16 4.02
N LEU A 107 -26.97 -10.43 3.64
CA LEU A 107 -28.00 -11.47 3.64
C LEU A 107 -28.50 -11.78 5.05
N ASP A 108 -27.57 -11.87 6.01
CA ASP A 108 -27.89 -12.17 7.41
C ASP A 108 -28.52 -10.97 8.15
N HIS A 109 -28.22 -9.75 7.70
CA HIS A 109 -28.68 -8.49 8.32
C HIS A 109 -29.26 -7.52 7.29
N PRO A 110 -30.44 -7.81 6.70
CA PRO A 110 -31.03 -7.01 5.62
C PRO A 110 -31.45 -5.60 6.05
N HIS A 111 -31.62 -5.36 7.35
CA HIS A 111 -31.98 -4.05 7.91
C HIS A 111 -30.77 -3.20 8.32
N HIS A 112 -29.55 -3.71 8.15
CA HIS A 112 -28.35 -2.95 8.51
C HIS A 112 -28.13 -1.80 7.52
N VAL A 113 -28.04 -0.57 8.06
CA VAL A 113 -27.82 0.63 7.25
C VAL A 113 -26.33 0.95 7.22
N PHE A 114 -25.71 0.73 6.07
CA PHE A 114 -24.32 1.13 5.85
C PHE A 114 -24.18 2.64 5.63
N PRO A 115 -23.05 3.26 6.05
CA PRO A 115 -22.72 4.64 5.71
C PRO A 115 -22.70 4.88 4.19
N ALA A 116 -23.16 6.06 3.74
CA ALA A 116 -23.33 6.37 2.31
C ALA A 116 -22.05 6.12 1.47
N LEU A 117 -20.90 6.63 1.91
CA LEU A 117 -19.62 6.44 1.22
C LEU A 117 -19.20 4.97 1.12
N TYR A 118 -19.53 4.16 2.13
CA TYR A 118 -19.21 2.74 2.14
C TYR A 118 -20.04 1.99 1.09
N LYS A 119 -21.31 2.38 0.90
CA LYS A 119 -22.18 1.80 -0.13
C LYS A 119 -21.72 2.14 -1.54
N GLU A 120 -21.26 3.37 -1.76
CA GLU A 120 -20.71 3.80 -3.05
C GLU A 120 -19.40 3.07 -3.39
N LEU A 121 -18.47 3.00 -2.43
CA LEU A 121 -17.14 2.43 -2.65
C LEU A 121 -17.17 0.92 -2.91
N PHE A 122 -18.12 0.21 -2.30
CA PHE A 122 -18.27 -1.24 -2.45
C PHE A 122 -19.50 -1.63 -3.30
N SER A 123 -20.15 -0.68 -3.97
CA SER A 123 -21.34 -0.91 -4.82
C SER A 123 -22.42 -1.79 -4.16
N ILE A 124 -22.64 -1.58 -2.87
CA ILE A 124 -23.48 -2.47 -2.03
C ILE A 124 -24.94 -2.46 -2.50
N ASP A 125 -25.39 -1.34 -3.06
CA ASP A 125 -26.78 -1.15 -3.52
C ASP A 125 -26.98 -1.59 -4.99
N SER A 126 -25.93 -1.58 -5.82
CA SER A 126 -26.04 -1.77 -7.29
C SER A 126 -26.39 -3.19 -7.74
N GLN A 127 -26.17 -4.20 -6.90
CA GLN A 127 -26.47 -5.60 -7.23
C GLN A 127 -27.91 -6.01 -6.89
N GLN A 128 -28.63 -5.21 -6.10
CA GLN A 128 -29.96 -5.58 -5.61
C GLN A 128 -31.10 -4.94 -6.42
N ASP A 129 -30.83 -3.85 -7.14
CA ASP A 129 -31.79 -3.17 -8.04
C ASP A 129 -32.01 -3.88 -9.40
N LEU A 130 -31.46 -5.08 -9.60
CA LEU A 130 -31.67 -5.90 -10.79
C LEU A 130 -32.68 -7.05 -10.59
N MET A 131 -33.31 -7.14 -9.41
CA MET A 131 -34.30 -8.18 -9.08
C MET A 131 -35.63 -7.66 -8.50
N THR A 132 -35.92 -6.37 -8.65
CA THR A 132 -37.26 -5.77 -8.45
C THR A 132 -37.71 -5.11 -9.73
#